data_AF-A0A6M0JAM4-F1
#
_entry.id   AF-A0A6M0JAM4-F1
#
_cell.length_a   1.000
_cell.length_b   1.000
_cell.length_c   1.000
_cell.angle_alpha   90.00
_cell.angle_beta   90.00
_cell.angle_gamma   90.00
#
_symmetry.space_group_name_H-M   'P 1'
#
loop_
_entity.id
_entity.type
_entity.pdbx_description
1 polymer ?
#
loop_
_entity_poly.entity_id
_entity_poly.type
_entity_poly.pdbx_seq_one_letter_code
_entity_poly.pdbx_strand_id
1 'polypeptide(L)'
;MRNTIKSSIFKKRKLVFLLPLTIYLIWILIIDLYGVNIPILDQWKVGGEQIESFFNNQLSFAVLYKQHNESRKLIPNLIFVILAGILKEWNVKAEMIIGLLFAFLMSVLIYLLLLLTNKSFYRNIFLLIIYDFLLLSPSSFSRWLRGIT
;
A
#
# COMPACT_ATOMS: atom_id res chain seq x y z
N MET A 1 43.71 9.79 5.00
CA MET A 1 42.67 10.84 4.92
C MET A 1 41.63 10.65 3.79
N ARG A 2 41.97 10.08 2.62
CA ARG A 2 41.01 9.91 1.50
C ARG A 2 39.93 8.83 1.73
N ASN A 3 40.23 7.78 2.51
CA ASN A 3 39.30 6.68 2.80
C ASN A 3 38.20 7.05 3.81
N THR A 4 38.48 7.94 4.77
CA THR A 4 37.49 8.43 5.75
C THR A 4 36.45 9.36 5.13
N ILE A 5 36.84 10.14 4.11
CA ILE A 5 35.92 11.02 3.39
C ILE A 5 34.93 10.19 2.55
N LYS A 6 35.43 9.20 1.80
CA LYS A 6 34.57 8.28 1.03
C LYS A 6 33.59 7.51 1.92
N SER A 7 34.04 6.97 3.06
CA SER A 7 33.14 6.25 3.97
C SER A 7 32.04 7.15 4.54
N SER A 8 32.35 8.42 4.86
CA SER A 8 31.34 9.37 5.33
C SER A 8 30.30 9.71 4.26
N ILE A 9 30.71 9.83 2.99
CA ILE A 9 29.81 10.13 1.86
C ILE A 9 28.89 8.94 1.59
N PHE A 10 29.41 7.71 1.62
CA PHE A 10 28.59 6.50 1.49
C PHE A 10 27.60 6.35 2.66
N LYS A 11 28.03 6.69 3.89
CA LYS A 11 27.15 6.70 5.07
C LYS A 11 26.02 7.73 4.94
N LYS A 12 26.33 8.95 4.46
CA LYS A 12 25.33 10.01 4.19
C LYS A 12 24.33 9.63 3.11
N ARG A 13 24.77 8.96 2.03
CA ARG A 13 23.88 8.47 0.96
C ARG A 13 22.89 7.41 1.49
N LYS A 14 23.34 6.50 2.34
CA LYS A 14 22.46 5.50 3.00
C LYS A 14 21.42 6.15 3.90
N LEU A 15 21.80 7.17 4.68
CA LEU A 15 20.87 7.90 5.55
C LEU A 15 19.77 8.62 4.76
N VAL A 16 20.13 9.27 3.65
CA VAL A 16 19.17 9.99 2.80
C VAL A 16 18.20 9.04 2.10
N PHE A 17 18.64 7.82 1.77
CA PHE A 17 17.77 6.78 1.20
C PHE A 17 16.70 6.27 2.18
N LEU A 18 16.92 6.41 3.49
CA LEU A 18 15.94 6.00 4.50
C LEU A 18 14.77 6.98 4.64
N LEU A 19 14.92 8.23 4.18
CA LEU A 19 13.88 9.26 4.32
C LEU A 19 12.55 8.85 3.67
N PRO A 20 12.49 8.41 2.41
CA PRO A 20 11.25 7.91 1.81
C PRO A 20 10.66 6.73 2.59
N LEU A 21 11.48 5.81 3.12
CA LEU A 21 10.99 4.68 3.90
C LEU A 21 10.27 5.11 5.19
N THR A 22 10.71 6.20 5.81
CA THR A 22 10.10 6.67 7.06
C THR A 22 8.62 7.07 6.89
N ILE A 23 8.21 7.57 5.72
CA ILE A 23 6.82 7.97 5.50
C ILE A 23 5.87 6.76 5.59
N TYR A 24 6.28 5.61 5.05
CA TYR A 24 5.48 4.38 5.09
C TYR A 24 5.39 3.82 6.50
N LEU A 25 6.47 3.87 7.28
CA LEU A 25 6.45 3.46 8.69
C LEU A 25 5.51 4.34 9.52
N ILE A 26 5.52 5.66 9.29
CA ILE A 26 4.58 6.58 9.93
C ILE A 26 3.14 6.22 9.56
N TRP A 27 2.88 5.90 8.28
CA TRP A 27 1.54 5.49 7.84
C TRP A 27 1.08 4.16 8.42
N ILE A 28 1.98 3.18 8.60
CA ILE A 28 1.64 1.93 9.30
C ILE A 28 1.16 2.25 10.73
N LEU A 29 1.87 3.12 11.45
CA LEU A 29 1.47 3.55 12.79
C LEU A 29 0.14 4.31 12.79
N ILE A 30 -0.08 5.17 11.79
CA ILE A 30 -1.34 5.90 11.64
C ILE A 30 -2.51 4.94 11.39
N ILE A 31 -2.35 3.94 10.53
CA ILE A 31 -3.38 2.92 10.27
C ILE A 31 -3.65 2.09 11.51
N ASP A 32 -2.61 1.72 12.26
CA ASP A 32 -2.78 0.94 13.49
C ASP A 32 -3.58 1.70 14.54
N LEU A 33 -3.25 2.98 14.77
CA LEU A 33 -3.88 3.83 15.78
C LEU A 33 -5.26 4.36 15.36
N TYR A 34 -5.43 4.74 14.10
CA TYR A 34 -6.61 5.49 13.62
C TYR A 34 -7.41 4.79 12.52
N GLY A 35 -6.94 3.64 12.02
CA GLY A 35 -7.64 2.87 10.99
C GLY A 35 -8.96 2.31 11.50
N VAL A 36 -10.01 2.43 10.69
CA VAL A 36 -11.33 1.93 11.03
C VAL A 36 -11.43 0.46 10.60
N ASN A 37 -11.49 -0.47 11.57
CA ASN A 37 -11.58 -1.90 11.28
C ASN A 37 -13.04 -2.37 11.04
N ILE A 38 -13.80 -1.61 10.27
CA ILE A 38 -15.20 -1.92 9.96
C ILE A 38 -15.41 -1.60 8.49
N PRO A 39 -16.03 -2.50 7.70
CA PRO A 39 -16.28 -2.26 6.29
C PRO A 39 -17.31 -1.14 6.09
N ILE A 40 -17.03 -0.27 5.13
CA ILE A 40 -17.83 0.93 4.84
C ILE A 40 -18.29 0.89 3.37
N LEU A 41 -19.55 1.29 3.14
CA LEU A 41 -20.14 1.49 1.81
C LEU A 41 -19.96 0.27 0.88
N ASP A 42 -19.22 0.44 -0.22
CA ASP A 42 -19.09 -0.55 -1.28
C ASP A 42 -18.28 -1.79 -0.86
N GLN A 43 -17.51 -1.74 0.24
CA GLN A 43 -16.75 -2.90 0.74
C GLN A 43 -17.64 -4.09 1.10
N TRP A 44 -18.89 -3.86 1.50
CA TRP A 44 -19.84 -4.95 1.74
C TRP A 44 -20.13 -5.75 0.47
N LYS A 45 -20.16 -5.09 -0.68
CA LYS A 45 -20.39 -5.73 -1.99
C LYS A 45 -19.10 -6.12 -2.69
N VAL A 46 -17.99 -5.47 -2.34
CA VAL A 46 -16.65 -5.68 -2.91
C VAL A 46 -15.74 -6.20 -1.79
N GLY A 47 -15.67 -7.53 -1.66
CA GLY A 47 -14.95 -8.21 -0.59
C GLY A 47 -15.90 -8.92 0.35
N GLY A 48 -16.91 -8.24 0.89
CA GLY A 48 -17.85 -8.82 1.87
C GLY A 48 -18.58 -10.07 1.36
N GLU A 49 -19.27 -9.98 0.23
CA GLU A 49 -19.98 -11.13 -0.38
C GLU A 49 -19.03 -12.32 -0.64
N GLN A 50 -17.80 -12.04 -1.08
CA GLN A 50 -16.78 -13.05 -1.37
C GLN A 50 -16.24 -13.69 -0.09
N ILE A 51 -15.97 -12.90 0.94
CA ILE A 51 -15.48 -13.35 2.25
C ILE A 51 -16.56 -14.17 2.97
N GLU A 52 -17.81 -13.71 2.96
CA GLU A 52 -18.95 -14.45 3.50
C GLU A 52 -19.09 -15.81 2.80
N SER A 53 -19.08 -15.82 1.46
CA SER A 53 -19.11 -17.05 0.68
C SER A 53 -17.94 -17.98 1.00
N PHE A 54 -16.76 -17.42 1.26
CA PHE A 54 -15.58 -18.18 1.69
C PHE A 54 -15.78 -18.83 3.06
N PHE A 55 -16.23 -18.09 4.08
CA PHE A 55 -16.47 -18.66 5.41
C PHE A 55 -17.62 -19.69 5.43
N ASN A 56 -18.59 -19.55 4.52
CA ASN A 56 -19.69 -20.51 4.36
C ASN A 56 -19.33 -21.72 3.47
N ASN A 57 -18.08 -21.86 3.01
CA ASN A 57 -17.64 -22.90 2.06
C ASN A 57 -18.43 -22.91 0.74
N GLN A 58 -18.95 -21.76 0.32
CA GLN A 58 -19.73 -21.56 -0.91
C GLN A 58 -18.97 -20.73 -1.97
N LEU A 59 -17.67 -20.46 -1.72
CA LEU A 59 -16.87 -19.67 -2.64
C LEU A 59 -16.75 -20.37 -3.99
N SER A 60 -17.25 -19.70 -5.02
CA SER A 60 -17.12 -20.14 -6.41
C SER A 60 -16.44 -19.06 -7.24
N PHE A 61 -15.89 -19.46 -8.39
CA PHE A 61 -15.29 -18.52 -9.32
C PHE A 61 -16.29 -17.45 -9.82
N ALA A 62 -17.57 -17.82 -9.95
CA ALA A 62 -18.63 -16.90 -10.35
C ALA A 62 -18.81 -15.75 -9.33
N VAL A 63 -18.68 -16.05 -8.03
CA VAL A 63 -18.76 -15.05 -6.95
C VAL A 63 -17.52 -14.13 -6.94
N LEU A 64 -16.34 -14.68 -7.21
CA LEU A 64 -15.10 -13.89 -7.31
C LEU A 64 -15.05 -12.97 -8.54
N TYR A 65 -15.58 -13.43 -9.67
CA TYR A 65 -15.58 -12.71 -10.96
C TYR A 65 -16.85 -11.88 -11.21
N LYS A 66 -17.75 -11.83 -10.22
CA LYS A 66 -19.03 -11.11 -10.32
C LYS A 66 -18.80 -9.64 -10.67
N GLN A 67 -19.61 -9.13 -11.59
CA GLN A 67 -19.58 -7.73 -11.96
C GLN A 67 -20.16 -6.89 -10.82
N HIS A 68 -19.42 -5.86 -10.42
CA HIS A 68 -19.87 -4.87 -9.45
C HIS A 68 -19.59 -3.48 -10.01
N ASN A 69 -20.65 -2.68 -10.19
CA ASN A 69 -20.65 -1.45 -10.98
C ASN A 69 -20.11 -1.71 -12.40
N GLU A 70 -19.14 -0.92 -12.85
CA GLU A 70 -18.58 -0.97 -14.21
C GLU A 70 -17.39 -1.93 -14.37
N SER A 71 -16.97 -2.64 -13.31
CA SER A 71 -15.76 -3.47 -13.34
C SER A 71 -15.93 -4.85 -12.70
N ARG A 72 -15.10 -5.79 -13.15
CA ARG A 72 -14.94 -7.10 -12.55
C ARG A 72 -13.66 -7.11 -11.71
N LYS A 73 -13.82 -7.12 -10.39
CA LYS A 73 -12.73 -6.90 -9.44
C LYS A 73 -12.08 -8.20 -8.98
N LEU A 74 -11.73 -9.09 -9.92
CA LEU A 74 -11.21 -10.44 -9.61
C LEU A 74 -9.99 -10.42 -8.69
N ILE A 75 -8.98 -9.61 -9.04
CA ILE A 75 -7.71 -9.56 -8.28
C ILE A 75 -7.94 -8.97 -6.88
N PRO A 76 -8.59 -7.80 -6.71
CA PRO A 76 -8.94 -7.29 -5.38
C PRO A 76 -9.71 -8.30 -4.54
N ASN A 77 -10.74 -8.93 -5.11
CA ASN A 77 -11.57 -9.91 -4.41
C ASN A 77 -10.75 -11.12 -3.91
N LEU A 78 -9.83 -11.61 -4.74
CA LEU A 78 -8.95 -12.72 -4.36
C LEU A 78 -8.03 -12.34 -3.21
N ILE A 79 -7.47 -11.13 -3.22
CA ILE A 79 -6.63 -10.62 -2.14
C ILE A 79 -7.42 -10.58 -0.82
N PHE A 80 -8.65 -10.05 -0.82
CA PHE A 80 -9.48 -9.98 0.38
C PHE A 80 -9.81 -11.36 0.96
N VAL A 81 -10.18 -12.31 0.10
CA VAL A 81 -10.44 -13.70 0.52
C VAL A 81 -9.20 -14.35 1.10
N ILE A 82 -8.03 -14.18 0.47
CA ILE A 82 -6.76 -14.72 0.98
C ILE A 82 -6.44 -14.13 2.36
N LEU A 83 -6.58 -12.82 2.53
CA LEU A 83 -6.36 -12.15 3.81
C LEU A 83 -7.32 -12.68 4.89
N ALA A 84 -8.61 -12.78 4.57
CA ALA A 84 -9.61 -13.32 5.47
C ALA A 84 -9.33 -14.78 5.86
N GLY A 85 -8.84 -15.60 4.92
CA GLY A 85 -8.44 -16.98 5.18
C GLY A 85 -7.21 -17.12 6.07
N ILE A 86 -6.20 -16.26 5.89
CA ILE A 86 -4.98 -16.26 6.72
C ILE A 86 -5.30 -15.80 8.14
N LEU A 87 -6.08 -14.73 8.29
CA LEU A 87 -6.41 -14.14 9.59
C LEU A 87 -7.57 -14.84 10.30
N LYS A 88 -8.36 -15.65 9.57
CA LYS A 88 -9.62 -16.27 10.03
C LYS A 88 -10.68 -15.26 10.48
N GLU A 89 -10.53 -14.01 10.08
CA GLU A 89 -11.45 -12.91 10.34
C GLU A 89 -11.42 -11.93 9.17
N TRP A 90 -12.49 -11.14 9.01
CA TRP A 90 -12.44 -10.01 8.09
C TRP A 90 -11.80 -8.81 8.80
N ASN A 91 -10.57 -8.49 8.42
CA ASN A 91 -9.80 -7.38 8.99
C ASN A 91 -9.52 -6.31 7.93
N VAL A 92 -10.26 -5.20 7.99
CA VAL A 92 -10.14 -4.09 7.04
C VAL A 92 -8.81 -3.34 7.21
N LYS A 93 -8.23 -3.30 8.42
CA LYS A 93 -6.89 -2.71 8.62
C LYS A 93 -5.82 -3.50 7.85
N ALA A 94 -5.94 -4.83 7.77
CA ALA A 94 -5.03 -5.63 6.96
C ALA A 94 -5.12 -5.28 5.47
N GLU A 95 -6.33 -4.98 4.96
CA GLU A 95 -6.52 -4.49 3.59
C GLU A 95 -5.84 -3.13 3.37
N MET A 96 -5.94 -2.21 4.34
CA MET A 96 -5.26 -0.91 4.29
C MET A 96 -3.74 -1.07 4.22
N ILE A 97 -3.17 -1.99 5.01
CA ILE A 97 -1.73 -2.29 5.00
C ILE A 97 -1.30 -2.86 3.64
N ILE A 98 -2.12 -3.73 3.03
CA ILE A 98 -1.85 -4.25 1.68
C ILE A 98 -1.91 -3.14 0.63
N GLY A 99 -2.87 -2.22 0.73
CA GLY A 99 -2.90 -1.02 -0.10
C GLY A 99 -1.63 -0.17 0.06
N LEU A 100 -1.16 0.00 1.29
CA LEU A 100 0.07 0.72 1.59
C LEU A 100 1.31 0.00 1.03
N LEU A 101 1.33 -1.34 1.07
CA LEU A 101 2.36 -2.15 0.46
C LEU A 101 2.42 -1.95 -1.07
N PHE A 102 1.26 -1.88 -1.74
CA PHE A 102 1.21 -1.54 -3.16
C PHE A 102 1.73 -0.13 -3.44
N ALA A 103 1.35 0.87 -2.62
CA ALA A 103 1.88 2.23 -2.73
C ALA A 103 3.40 2.28 -2.55
N PHE A 104 3.94 1.50 -1.60
CA PHE A 104 5.38 1.35 -1.42
C PHE A 104 6.05 0.72 -2.65
N LEU A 105 5.46 -0.34 -3.21
CA LEU A 105 5.98 -0.98 -4.42
C LEU A 105 5.98 -0.02 -5.61
N MET A 106 4.94 0.80 -5.76
CA MET A 106 4.88 1.85 -6.79
C MET A 106 6.00 2.89 -6.62
N SER A 107 6.27 3.31 -5.39
CA SER A 107 7.40 4.21 -5.09
C SER A 107 8.75 3.58 -5.46
N VAL A 108 8.97 2.31 -5.12
CA VAL A 108 10.18 1.57 -5.54
C VAL A 108 10.31 1.53 -7.07
N LEU A 109 9.23 1.22 -7.79
CA LEU A 109 9.23 1.19 -9.25
C LEU A 109 9.56 2.56 -9.85
N ILE A 110 9.00 3.64 -9.30
CA ILE A 110 9.30 5.01 -9.72
C ILE A 110 10.76 5.37 -9.45
N TYR A 111 11.30 4.98 -8.30
CA TYR A 111 12.72 5.16 -8.02
C TYR A 111 13.60 4.42 -9.02
N LEU A 112 13.27 3.18 -9.38
CA LEU A 112 13.98 2.42 -10.43
C LEU A 112 13.91 3.13 -11.78
N LEU A 113 12.75 3.66 -12.17
CA LEU A 113 12.60 4.47 -13.38
C LEU A 113 13.46 5.73 -13.33
N LEU A 114 13.49 6.44 -12.19
CA LEU A 114 14.33 7.63 -12.00
C LEU A 114 15.82 7.32 -12.11
N LEU A 115 16.27 6.13 -11.68
CA LEU A 115 17.66 5.69 -11.88
C LEU A 115 18.01 5.48 -13.35
N LEU A 116 17.05 5.06 -14.18
CA LEU A 116 17.24 4.93 -15.63
C LEU A 116 17.28 6.29 -16.33
N THR A 117 16.49 7.26 -15.87
CA THR A 117 16.39 8.59 -16.51
C THR A 117 17.47 9.57 -16.03
N ASN A 118 17.81 9.55 -14.74
CA ASN A 118 18.64 10.57 -14.10
C ASN A 118 19.81 9.93 -13.33
N LYS A 119 21.04 10.43 -13.59
CA LYS A 119 22.25 9.97 -12.89
C LYS A 119 22.45 10.58 -11.49
N SER A 120 21.69 11.61 -11.14
CA SER A 120 21.85 12.33 -9.87
C SER A 120 21.03 11.69 -8.75
N PHE A 121 21.71 11.05 -7.80
CA PHE A 121 21.08 10.41 -6.64
C PHE A 121 20.17 11.37 -5.84
N TYR A 122 20.67 12.57 -5.49
CA TYR A 122 19.91 13.51 -4.67
C TYR A 122 18.66 14.04 -5.37
N ARG A 123 18.74 14.23 -6.70
CA ARG A 123 17.57 14.64 -7.50
C ARG A 123 16.50 13.53 -7.48
N ASN A 124 16.92 12.28 -7.63
CA ASN A 124 15.99 11.15 -7.64
C ASN A 124 15.29 10.98 -6.29
N ILE A 125 16.03 11.10 -5.18
CA ILE A 125 15.44 11.04 -3.83
C ILE A 125 14.49 12.22 -3.60
N PHE A 126 14.87 13.43 -4.02
CA PHE A 126 14.00 14.59 -3.89
C PHE A 126 12.67 14.41 -4.66
N LEU A 127 12.74 13.94 -5.90
CA LEU A 127 11.55 13.64 -6.70
C LEU A 127 10.70 12.52 -6.09
N LEU A 128 11.34 11.50 -5.51
CA LEU A 128 10.65 10.41 -4.83
C LEU A 128 9.90 10.91 -3.60
N ILE A 129 10.52 11.77 -2.78
CA ILE A 129 9.86 12.38 -1.61
C ILE A 129 8.63 13.18 -2.03
N ILE A 130 8.72 13.97 -3.11
CA ILE A 130 7.58 14.71 -3.64
C ILE A 130 6.48 13.75 -4.09
N TYR A 131 6.84 12.70 -4.83
CA TYR A 131 5.88 11.70 -5.28
C TYR A 131 5.17 11.02 -4.11
N ASP A 132 5.91 10.52 -3.12
CA ASP A 132 5.35 9.83 -1.95
C ASP A 132 4.45 10.77 -1.14
N PHE A 133 4.84 12.04 -0.99
CA PHE A 133 4.02 13.05 -0.32
C PHE A 133 2.69 13.32 -1.05
N LEU A 134 2.69 13.31 -2.39
CA LEU A 134 1.46 13.46 -3.19
C LEU A 134 0.59 12.21 -3.10
N LEU A 135 1.20 11.03 -3.19
CA LEU A 135 0.50 9.74 -3.12
C LEU A 135 -0.18 9.54 -1.76
N LEU A 136 0.53 9.91 -0.69
CA LEU A 136 0.08 9.81 0.69
C LEU A 136 -0.39 11.17 1.23
N SER A 137 -0.94 12.00 0.34
CA SER A 137 -1.33 13.36 0.68
C SER A 137 -2.46 13.40 1.72
N PRO A 138 -2.49 14.43 2.59
CA PRO A 138 -3.55 14.59 3.59
C PRO A 138 -4.97 14.69 3.00
N SER A 139 -5.10 15.14 1.75
CA SER A 139 -6.39 15.16 1.04
C SER A 139 -6.98 13.77 0.82
N SER A 140 -6.12 12.74 0.78
CA SER A 140 -6.51 11.33 0.67
C SER A 140 -6.56 10.60 2.03
N PHE A 141 -6.37 11.32 3.14
CA PHE A 141 -6.26 10.75 4.49
C PHE A 141 -7.47 9.90 4.88
N SER A 142 -8.67 10.37 4.59
CA SER A 142 -9.91 9.62 4.89
C SER A 142 -9.99 8.30 4.13
N ARG A 143 -9.41 8.21 2.92
CA ARG A 143 -9.36 6.97 2.13
C ARG A 143 -8.39 5.97 2.77
N TRP A 144 -7.20 6.43 3.13
CA TRP A 144 -6.19 5.58 3.76
C TRP A 144 -6.62 4.99 5.11
N LEU A 145 -7.49 5.67 5.86
CA LEU A 145 -7.99 5.18 7.16
C LEU A 145 -9.31 4.39 7.10
N ARG A 146 -9.98 4.36 5.95
CA ARG A 146 -11.27 3.66 5.78
C ARG A 146 -11.17 2.46 4.85
N GLY A 147 -10.03 2.26 4.20
CA GLY A 147 -9.87 1.22 3.20
C GLY A 147 -10.46 1.66 1.87
N ILE A 148 -10.98 0.71 1.10
CA ILE A 148 -11.45 0.96 -0.26
C ILE A 148 -12.89 1.45 -0.18
N THR A 149 -13.09 2.76 -0.27
CA THR A 149 -14.41 3.37 -0.47
C THR A 149 -14.84 3.30 -1.92
#